data_AF-A0A3D6BSV9-F1
#
_entry.id   AF-A0A3D6BSV9-F1
#
_cell.length_a   1.000
_cell.length_b   1.000
_cell.length_c   1.000
_cell.angle_alpha   90.00
_cell.angle_beta   90.00
_cell.angle_gamma   90.00
#
_symmetry.space_group_name_H-M   'P 1'
#
loop_
_entity.id
_entity.type
_entity.pdbx_description
1 polymer ?
#
loop_
_entity_poly.entity_id
_entity_poly.type
_entity_poly.pdbx_seq_one_letter_code
_entity_poly.pdbx_strand_id
1 'polypeptide(L)'
;ADGCDVVGIDEAQFFDDEIVRVCNDLANKGVRVIVAGLDMDFKGNPFGPMPNLMATAEYVTKVHAICTRTGNLAQYSFRKSKNDNLVMLGEVDEYEPLSRAAYYKAMMRDKVRNMKVHDAEEISPKPDE
;
A
#
# COMPACT_ATOMS: atom_id res chain seq x y z
N ALA A 1 -6.29 28.32 -11.02
CA ALA A 1 -5.22 28.60 -10.03
C ALA A 1 -4.33 29.72 -10.56
N ASP A 2 -4.92 30.81 -11.05
CA ASP A 2 -4.14 31.93 -11.57
C ASP A 2 -3.60 32.70 -10.36
N GLY A 3 -2.28 32.60 -10.14
CA GLY A 3 -1.56 33.26 -9.04
C GLY A 3 -1.08 32.37 -7.89
N CYS A 4 -1.18 31.03 -7.99
CA CYS A 4 -0.60 30.13 -6.99
C CYS A 4 0.80 29.66 -7.41
N ASP A 5 1.80 29.82 -6.54
CA ASP A 5 3.16 29.32 -6.79
C ASP A 5 3.31 27.82 -6.48
N VAL A 6 2.50 27.30 -5.55
CA VAL A 6 2.59 25.92 -5.05
C VAL A 6 1.20 25.30 -4.88
N VAL A 7 1.05 24.03 -5.27
CA VAL A 7 -0.16 23.22 -5.08
C VAL A 7 0.20 21.93 -4.35
N GLY A 8 -0.49 21.67 -3.23
CA GLY A 8 -0.39 20.42 -2.48
C GLY A 8 -1.59 19.52 -2.74
N ILE A 9 -1.34 18.24 -3.00
CA ILE A 9 -2.35 17.20 -3.21
C ILE A 9 -2.06 16.09 -2.22
N ASP A 10 -3.01 15.79 -1.34
CA ASP A 10 -2.89 14.70 -0.37
C ASP A 10 -3.85 13.56 -0.72
N GLU A 11 -3.53 12.36 -0.26
CA GLU A 11 -4.29 11.12 -0.51
C GLU A 11 -4.54 10.86 -2.01
N ALA A 12 -3.52 11.13 -2.84
CA ALA A 12 -3.62 11.10 -4.30
C ALA A 12 -4.04 9.75 -4.90
N GLN A 13 -3.86 8.65 -4.16
CA GLN A 13 -4.26 7.31 -4.57
C GLN A 13 -5.78 7.15 -4.79
N PHE A 14 -6.60 8.06 -4.25
CA PHE A 14 -8.06 8.03 -4.41
C PHE A 14 -8.58 8.80 -5.63
N PHE A 15 -7.72 9.55 -6.32
CA PHE A 15 -8.08 10.20 -7.58
C PHE A 15 -8.01 9.19 -8.75
N ASP A 16 -8.61 9.56 -9.87
CA ASP A 16 -8.47 8.83 -11.12
C ASP A 16 -7.17 9.20 -11.86
N ASP A 17 -6.92 8.54 -12.99
CA ASP A 17 -5.71 8.74 -13.79
C ASP A 17 -5.61 10.15 -14.41
N GLU A 18 -6.69 10.95 -14.40
CA GLU A 18 -6.65 12.33 -14.90
C GLU A 18 -5.74 13.22 -14.06
N ILE A 19 -5.55 12.89 -12.77
CA ILE A 19 -4.69 13.65 -11.87
C ILE A 19 -3.25 13.76 -12.38
N VAL A 20 -2.76 12.73 -13.09
CA VAL A 20 -1.43 12.74 -13.70
C VAL A 20 -1.33 13.87 -14.72
N ARG A 21 -2.34 14.02 -15.58
CA ARG A 21 -2.39 15.10 -16.57
C ARG A 21 -2.48 16.46 -15.90
N VAL A 22 -3.34 16.60 -14.88
CA VAL A 22 -3.52 17.86 -14.15
C VAL A 22 -2.21 18.30 -13.48
N CYS A 23 -1.49 17.39 -12.82
CA CYS A 23 -0.19 17.69 -12.20
C CYS A 23 0.83 18.17 -13.23
N ASN A 24 0.92 17.50 -14.38
CA ASN A 24 1.82 17.89 -15.46
C ASN A 24 1.44 19.25 -16.06
N ASP A 25 0.16 19.52 -16.28
CA ASP A 25 -0.31 20.80 -16.81
C ASP A 25 -0.02 21.98 -15.87
N LEU A 26 -0.10 21.76 -14.55
CA LEU A 26 0.27 22.76 -13.54
C LEU A 26 1.79 22.98 -13.51
N ALA A 27 2.57 21.90 -13.52
CA ALA A 27 4.03 21.97 -13.56
C ALA A 27 4.54 22.70 -14.81
N ASN A 28 3.96 22.40 -15.97
CA ASN A 28 4.29 23.06 -17.25
C ASN A 28 3.95 24.57 -17.25
N LYS A 29 3.06 25.02 -16.37
CA LYS A 29 2.73 26.44 -16.16
C LYS A 29 3.64 27.13 -15.13
N GLY A 30 4.65 26.43 -14.62
CA GLY A 30 5.60 26.94 -13.62
C GLY A 30 5.11 26.81 -12.17
N VAL A 31 4.01 26.10 -11.91
CA VAL A 31 3.50 25.87 -10.55
C VAL A 31 4.19 24.66 -9.93
N ARG A 32 4.71 24.79 -8.72
CA ARG A 32 5.28 23.64 -7.99
C ARG A 32 4.16 22.75 -7.44
N VAL A 33 4.10 21.50 -7.88
CA VAL A 33 3.12 20.52 -7.39
C VAL A 33 3.79 19.57 -6.41
N ILE A 34 3.18 19.37 -5.24
CA ILE A 34 3.61 18.41 -4.22
C ILE A 34 2.47 17.40 -4.02
N VAL A 35 2.75 16.14 -4.30
CA VAL A 35 1.76 15.06 -4.22
C VAL A 35 2.15 14.08 -3.12
N ALA A 36 1.20 13.77 -2.23
CA ALA A 36 1.31 12.77 -1.18
C ALA A 36 0.22 11.71 -1.36
N GLY A 37 0.54 10.46 -1.04
CA GLY A 37 -0.39 9.35 -1.13
C GLY A 37 0.29 8.01 -0.87
N LEU A 38 -0.54 6.96 -0.74
CA LEU A 38 -0.09 5.58 -0.56
C LEU A 38 0.35 4.99 -1.90
N ASP A 39 1.58 4.50 -1.99
CA ASP A 39 2.10 3.89 -3.22
C ASP A 39 1.55 2.48 -3.49
N MET A 40 1.09 1.78 -2.45
CA MET A 40 0.53 0.44 -2.54
C MET A 40 -0.74 0.27 -1.71
N ASP A 41 -1.64 -0.61 -2.17
CA ASP A 41 -2.81 -1.07 -1.44
C ASP A 41 -2.45 -2.07 -0.33
N PHE A 42 -3.44 -2.50 0.45
CA PHE A 42 -3.23 -3.46 1.54
C PHE A 42 -2.79 -4.86 1.07
N LYS A 43 -2.95 -5.17 -0.22
CA LYS A 43 -2.51 -6.42 -0.86
C LYS A 43 -1.09 -6.30 -1.40
N GLY A 44 -0.50 -5.10 -1.38
CA GLY A 44 0.83 -4.81 -1.89
C GLY A 44 0.86 -4.56 -3.40
N ASN A 45 -0.29 -4.29 -4.03
CA ASN A 45 -0.36 -3.87 -5.43
C ASN A 45 -0.23 -2.35 -5.51
N PRO A 46 0.23 -1.80 -6.65
CA PRO A 46 0.26 -0.35 -6.84
C PRO A 46 -1.14 0.28 -6.69
N PHE A 47 -1.24 1.42 -6.00
CA PHE A 47 -2.52 2.03 -5.67
C PHE A 47 -2.85 3.22 -6.58
N GLY A 48 -3.87 3.05 -7.41
CA GLY A 48 -4.46 4.14 -8.19
C GLY A 48 -3.43 4.80 -9.12
N PRO A 49 -3.43 6.13 -9.26
CA PRO A 49 -2.54 6.84 -10.18
C PRO A 49 -1.10 7.00 -9.67
N MET A 50 -0.80 6.55 -8.44
CA MET A 50 0.50 6.75 -7.81
C MET A 50 1.70 6.25 -8.62
N PRO A 51 1.66 5.08 -9.30
CA PRO A 51 2.79 4.63 -10.13
C PRO A 51 3.11 5.58 -11.27
N ASN A 52 2.06 6.12 -11.90
CA ASN A 52 2.21 7.06 -13.01
C ASN A 52 2.71 8.42 -12.51
N LEU A 53 2.19 8.89 -11.36
CA LEU A 53 2.69 10.10 -10.69
C LEU A 53 4.17 9.99 -10.33
N MET A 54 4.59 8.84 -9.78
CA MET A 54 6.00 8.58 -9.46
C MET A 54 6.88 8.52 -10.71
N ALA A 55 6.36 8.02 -11.83
CA ALA A 55 7.12 7.93 -13.08
C ALA A 55 7.34 9.30 -13.73
N THR A 56 6.39 10.23 -13.58
CA THR A 56 6.48 11.57 -14.19
C THR A 56 7.05 12.65 -13.26
N ALA A 57 7.13 12.40 -11.95
CA ALA A 57 7.62 13.39 -10.99
C ALA A 57 9.14 13.62 -11.10
N GLU A 58 9.59 14.87 -10.97
CA GLU A 58 11.01 15.22 -10.91
C GLU A 58 11.69 14.70 -9.62
N TYR A 59 10.94 14.66 -8.52
CA TYR A 59 11.42 14.19 -7.22
C TYR A 59 10.44 13.20 -6.60
N VAL A 60 10.94 12.03 -6.23
CA VAL A 60 10.18 10.99 -5.54
C VAL A 60 10.83 10.68 -4.21
N THR A 61 10.11 10.92 -3.12
CA THR A 61 10.53 10.51 -1.76
C THR A 61 9.59 9.43 -1.27
N LYS A 62 10.11 8.20 -1.17
CA LYS A 62 9.37 7.08 -0.58
C LYS A 62 9.68 7.02 0.91
N VAL A 63 8.66 7.28 1.73
CA VAL A 63 8.76 7.21 3.19
C VAL A 63 8.44 5.81 3.71
N HIS A 64 8.99 5.49 4.88
CA HIS A 64 8.80 4.19 5.52
C HIS A 64 8.35 4.39 6.97
N ALA A 65 7.42 3.53 7.41
CA ALA A 65 7.05 3.44 8.81
C ALA A 65 7.99 2.47 9.56
N ILE A 66 7.76 2.27 10.85
CA ILE A 66 8.44 1.26 11.66
C ILE A 66 7.53 0.03 11.80
N CYS A 67 8.08 -1.15 11.52
CA CYS A 67 7.35 -2.41 11.62
C CYS A 67 7.01 -2.73 13.07
N THR A 68 5.72 -2.86 13.38
CA THR A 68 5.25 -3.17 14.75
C THR A 68 5.66 -4.56 15.22
N ARG A 69 5.95 -5.49 14.29
CA ARG A 69 6.34 -6.87 14.61
C ARG A 69 7.84 -7.09 14.72
N THR A 70 8.66 -6.26 14.06
CA THR A 70 10.11 -6.51 13.92
C THR A 70 11.00 -5.32 14.19
N GLY A 71 10.47 -4.09 14.33
CA GLY A 71 11.25 -2.86 14.50
C GLY A 71 11.97 -2.35 13.23
N ASN A 72 12.11 -3.19 12.19
CA ASN A 72 12.67 -2.81 10.89
C ASN A 72 11.79 -1.81 10.11
N LEU A 73 12.33 -1.23 9.05
CA LEU A 73 11.55 -0.43 8.09
C LEU A 73 10.33 -1.20 7.56
N ALA A 74 9.17 -0.57 7.63
CA ALA A 74 7.90 -1.07 7.13
C ALA A 74 7.57 -0.46 5.77
N GLN A 75 7.14 -1.33 4.86
CA GLN A 75 6.76 -0.96 3.49
C GLN A 75 5.29 -1.29 3.20
N TYR A 76 4.63 -2.11 4.03
CA TYR A 76 3.29 -2.62 3.76
C TYR A 76 2.32 -2.16 4.83
N SER A 77 1.13 -1.76 4.41
CA SER A 77 -0.02 -1.53 5.29
C SER A 77 -0.84 -2.83 5.36
N PHE A 78 -0.54 -3.69 6.34
CA PHE A 78 -1.27 -4.94 6.51
C PHE A 78 -2.61 -4.68 7.18
N ARG A 79 -3.69 -5.16 6.56
CA ARG A 79 -5.04 -5.04 7.09
C ARG A 79 -5.35 -6.17 8.08
N LYS A 80 -5.77 -5.82 9.29
CA LYS A 80 -6.17 -6.77 10.34
C LYS A 80 -7.59 -7.31 10.14
N SER A 81 -8.46 -6.54 9.50
CA SER A 81 -9.87 -6.87 9.28
C SER A 81 -10.07 -7.85 8.11
N LYS A 82 -11.10 -8.71 8.21
CA LYS A 82 -11.49 -9.69 7.17
C LYS A 82 -12.30 -9.11 6.00
N ASN A 83 -12.54 -7.80 5.99
CA ASN A 83 -13.25 -7.16 4.90
C ASN A 83 -12.31 -6.98 3.70
N ASP A 84 -12.77 -7.30 2.50
CA ASP A 84 -11.99 -7.21 1.25
C ASP A 84 -12.20 -5.90 0.47
N ASN A 85 -13.04 -4.97 0.97
CA ASN A 85 -13.29 -3.68 0.32
C ASN A 85 -11.98 -2.91 0.12
N LEU A 86 -11.66 -2.54 -1.13
CA LEU A 86 -10.42 -1.85 -1.49
C LEU A 86 -10.28 -0.49 -0.79
N VAL A 87 -11.39 0.25 -0.68
CA VAL A 87 -11.47 1.51 0.04
C VAL A 87 -12.14 1.25 1.39
N MET A 88 -11.36 1.33 2.46
CA MET A 88 -11.88 1.39 3.82
C MET A 88 -11.16 2.53 4.53
N LEU A 89 -11.94 3.54 4.93
CA LEU A 89 -11.44 4.59 5.80
C LEU A 89 -11.36 3.99 7.21
N GLY A 90 -10.15 3.60 7.60
CA GLY A 90 -9.88 2.96 8.88
C GLY A 90 -8.62 3.53 9.49
N GLU A 91 -8.65 3.77 10.80
CA GLU A 91 -7.49 4.26 11.56
C GLU A 91 -6.60 3.08 12.00
N VAL A 92 -5.72 3.32 12.98
CA VAL A 92 -4.69 2.38 13.48
C VAL A 92 -5.25 1.02 13.93
N ASP A 93 -6.54 0.95 14.26
CA ASP A 93 -7.19 -0.28 14.67
C ASP A 93 -7.38 -1.27 13.52
N GLU A 94 -7.35 -0.81 12.27
CA GLU A 94 -7.59 -1.65 11.10
C GLU A 94 -6.33 -2.03 10.34
N TYR A 95 -5.27 -1.23 10.45
CA TYR A 95 -4.02 -1.41 9.71
C TYR A 95 -2.80 -1.49 10.64
N GLU A 96 -1.82 -2.30 10.27
CA GLU A 96 -0.50 -2.32 10.92
C GLU A 96 0.62 -2.19 9.89
N PRO A 97 1.63 -1.35 10.13
CA PRO A 97 2.78 -1.22 9.25
C PRO A 97 3.71 -2.43 9.44
N LEU A 98 3.99 -3.15 8.35
CA LEU A 98 4.83 -4.35 8.36
C LEU A 98 6.04 -4.23 7.44
N SER A 99 7.16 -4.77 7.91
CA SER A 99 8.31 -5.09 7.06
C SER A 99 7.93 -6.19 6.06
N ARG A 100 8.63 -6.26 4.93
CA ARG A 100 8.36 -7.22 3.86
C ARG A 100 8.21 -8.65 4.38
N ALA A 101 9.18 -9.13 5.15
CA ALA A 101 9.17 -10.48 5.70
C ALA A 101 7.96 -10.72 6.64
N ALA A 102 7.65 -9.75 7.50
CA ALA A 102 6.52 -9.84 8.42
C ALA A 102 5.18 -9.87 7.67
N TYR A 103 5.05 -9.06 6.61
CA TYR A 103 3.87 -9.02 5.74
C TYR A 103 3.63 -10.36 5.04
N TYR A 104 4.62 -10.91 4.34
CA TYR A 104 4.46 -12.21 3.67
C TYR A 104 4.14 -13.33 4.65
N LYS A 105 4.77 -13.34 5.84
CA LYS A 105 4.47 -14.31 6.89
C LYS A 105 3.03 -14.18 7.40
N ALA A 106 2.52 -12.95 7.56
CA ALA A 106 1.13 -12.70 7.95
C ALA A 106 0.16 -13.20 6.88
N MET A 107 0.37 -12.80 5.62
CA MET A 107 -0.46 -13.20 4.48
C MET A 107 -0.48 -14.71 4.26
N MET A 108 0.66 -15.40 4.40
CA MET A 108 0.71 -16.85 4.28
C MET A 108 -0.07 -17.55 5.39
N ARG A 109 0.01 -17.06 6.63
CA ARG A 109 -0.79 -17.59 7.75
C ARG A 109 -2.28 -17.44 7.49
N ASP A 110 -2.72 -16.31 6.97
CA ASP A 110 -4.14 -16.09 6.64
C ASP A 110 -4.60 -16.97 5.48
N LYS A 111 -3.77 -17.15 4.45
CA LYS A 111 -4.05 -18.09 3.34
C LYS A 111 -4.22 -19.52 3.83
N VAL A 112 -3.30 -20.01 4.67
CA VAL A 112 -3.37 -21.36 5.25
C VAL A 112 -4.62 -21.51 6.11
N ARG A 113 -4.95 -20.51 6.93
CA ARG A 113 -6.15 -20.53 7.79
C ARG A 113 -7.46 -20.58 7.00
N ASN A 114 -7.51 -19.95 5.83
CA ASN A 114 -8.69 -19.89 4.97
C ASN A 114 -8.72 -20.98 3.88
N MET A 115 -7.71 -21.87 3.84
CA MET A 115 -7.63 -22.94 2.86
C MET A 115 -8.74 -23.98 3.12
N LYS A 116 -9.58 -24.24 2.11
CA LYS A 116 -10.60 -25.30 2.19
C LYS A 116 -9.93 -26.65 1.95
N VAL A 117 -9.96 -27.52 2.95
CA VAL A 117 -9.50 -28.91 2.84
C VAL A 117 -10.68 -29.75 2.37
N HIS A 118 -10.58 -30.30 1.17
CA HIS A 118 -11.65 -31.11 0.57
C HIS A 118 -11.49 -32.61 0.84
N ASP A 119 -10.26 -33.10 1.03
CA ASP A 119 -9.95 -34.51 1.28
C ASP A 119 -8.84 -34.61 2.35
N ALA A 120 -9.23 -34.57 3.63
CA ALA A 120 -8.28 -34.63 4.73
C ALA A 120 -7.85 -36.10 4.97
N GLU A 121 -6.57 -36.41 4.72
CA GLU A 121 -5.97 -37.68 5.09
C GLU A 121 -5.16 -37.52 6.39
N GLU A 122 -5.41 -38.39 7.38
CA GLU A 122 -4.59 -38.46 8.58
C GLU A 122 -3.28 -39.19 8.27
N ILE A 123 -2.18 -38.45 8.27
CA ILE A 123 -0.85 -39.00 8.05
C ILE A 123 -0.30 -39.39 9.43
N SER A 124 0.04 -40.68 9.61
CA SER A 124 0.75 -41.13 10.80
C SER A 124 2.13 -40.47 10.88
N PRO A 125 2.57 -40.01 12.07
CA PRO A 125 3.88 -39.37 12.23
C PRO A 125 5.00 -40.29 11.73
N LYS A 126 6.00 -39.70 11.07
CA LYS A 126 7.19 -40.45 10.63
C LYS A 126 7.92 -41.01 11.86
N PRO A 127 8.45 -42.25 11.80
CA PRO A 127 9.32 -42.76 12.85
C PRO A 127 10.53 -41.84 12.99
N ASP A 128 10.90 -41.52 14.23
CA ASP A 128 12.14 -40.80 14.52
C ASP A 128 13.33 -41.70 14.11
N GLU A 129 14.11 -41.28 13.11
CA GLU A 129 15.45 -41.82 12.79
C GLU A 129 16.54 -41.03 13.53
#